data_AF-A0A483ZEQ4-F1
#
_entry.id   AF-A0A483ZEQ4-F1
#
_cell.length_a   1.000
_cell.length_b   1.000
_cell.length_c   1.000
_cell.angle_alpha   90.00
_cell.angle_beta   90.00
_cell.angle_gamma   90.00
#
_symmetry.space_group_name_H-M   'P 1'
#
loop_
_entity.id
_entity.type
_entity.pdbx_description
1 polymer ?
#
loop_
_entity_poly.entity_id
_entity_poly.type
_entity_poly.pdbx_seq_one_letter_code
_entity_poly.pdbx_strand_id
1 'polypeptide(L)'
;MKNEGIIIEVKKTRATLKAKDIGSELLIDSQRYRSHPDCKKLLCFVYDPDGWIANPRGLENDLNKSEDDFEKVTLIVPKGY
;
A
#
# COMPACT_ATOMS: atom_id res chain seq x y z
N MET A 1 -9.37 -19.93 0.29
CA MET A 1 -9.17 -18.52 -0.10
C MET A 1 -9.63 -18.34 -1.55
N LYS A 2 -10.04 -17.12 -1.95
CA LYS A 2 -10.55 -16.87 -3.32
C LYS A 2 -9.43 -17.08 -4.35
N ASN A 3 -9.80 -17.64 -5.50
CA ASN A 3 -8.92 -18.16 -6.56
C ASN A 3 -8.03 -17.10 -7.25
N GLU A 4 -8.17 -15.83 -6.88
CA GLU A 4 -7.62 -14.68 -7.60
C GLU A 4 -6.21 -14.31 -7.14
N GLY A 5 -5.80 -14.73 -5.93
CA GLY A 5 -4.47 -14.44 -5.38
C GLY A 5 -4.18 -12.95 -5.13
N ILE A 6 -5.23 -12.14 -5.00
CA ILE A 6 -5.18 -10.70 -4.76
C ILE A 6 -5.60 -10.41 -3.31
N ILE A 7 -4.81 -9.61 -2.61
CA ILE A 7 -5.12 -9.08 -1.28
C ILE A 7 -5.28 -7.57 -1.39
N ILE A 8 -6.29 -7.02 -0.72
CA ILE A 8 -6.53 -5.57 -0.67
C ILE A 8 -6.33 -5.12 0.78
N GLU A 9 -5.38 -4.21 0.97
CA GLU A 9 -5.14 -3.52 2.24
C GLU A 9 -5.69 -2.10 2.13
N VAL A 10 -6.47 -1.66 3.12
CA VAL A 10 -7.10 -0.32 3.12
C VAL A 10 -6.65 0.45 4.36
N LYS A 11 -6.11 1.65 4.17
CA LYS A 11 -5.74 2.56 5.27
C LYS A 11 -6.32 3.94 5.06
N LYS A 12 -6.65 4.62 6.16
CA LYS A 12 -7.01 6.04 6.17
C LYS A 12 -6.02 6.80 7.02
N THR A 13 -5.43 7.87 6.48
CA THR A 13 -4.53 8.73 7.24
C THR A 13 -5.25 9.47 8.36
N ARG A 14 -4.48 9.89 9.35
CA ARG A 14 -4.91 10.74 10.48
C ARG A 14 -3.70 11.38 11.12
N ALA A 15 -3.91 12.26 12.10
CA ALA A 15 -2.83 12.95 12.81
C ALA A 15 -1.73 12.02 13.38
N THR A 16 -2.07 10.77 13.71
CA THR A 16 -1.16 9.74 14.24
C THR A 16 -0.76 8.67 13.23
N LEU A 17 -1.18 8.78 11.98
CA LEU A 17 -0.87 7.83 10.91
C LEU A 17 -0.61 8.61 9.61
N LYS A 18 0.63 9.08 9.45
CA LYS A 18 1.07 9.91 8.33
C LYS A 18 1.93 9.10 7.36
N ALA A 19 2.51 9.77 6.36
CA ALA A 19 3.34 9.15 5.32
C ALA A 19 4.36 8.12 5.83
N LYS A 20 5.12 8.47 6.88
CA LYS A 20 6.14 7.57 7.47
C LYS A 20 5.51 6.31 8.08
N ASP A 21 4.42 6.47 8.80
CA ASP A 21 3.74 5.38 9.48
C ASP A 21 3.07 4.45 8.45
N ILE A 22 2.38 5.04 7.46
CA ILE A 22 1.80 4.32 6.32
C ILE A 22 2.87 3.52 5.59
N GLY A 23 3.99 4.14 5.23
CA GLY A 23 5.07 3.43 4.54
C GLY A 23 5.62 2.26 5.36
N SER A 24 5.77 2.46 6.67
CA SER A 24 6.27 1.42 7.59
C SER A 24 5.30 0.26 7.72
N GLU A 25 4.01 0.54 7.95
CA GLU A 25 2.97 -0.49 8.02
C GLU A 25 2.84 -1.26 6.71
N LEU A 26 2.76 -0.57 5.56
CA LEU A 26 2.62 -1.22 4.25
C LEU A 26 3.85 -2.03 3.83
N LEU A 27 5.05 -1.70 4.35
CA LEU A 27 6.23 -2.52 4.15
C LEU A 27 6.14 -3.83 4.92
N ILE A 28 5.69 -3.78 6.18
CA ILE A 28 5.47 -4.97 7.02
C ILE A 28 4.36 -5.85 6.42
N ASP A 29 3.24 -5.24 6.03
CA ASP A 29 2.13 -5.93 5.39
C ASP A 29 2.58 -6.62 4.10
N SER A 30 3.38 -5.93 3.26
CA SER A 30 3.96 -6.51 2.05
C SER A 30 4.83 -7.73 2.31
N GLN A 31 5.69 -7.69 3.34
CA GLN A 31 6.54 -8.84 3.68
C GLN A 31 5.71 -10.01 4.19
N ARG A 32 4.70 -9.73 5.02
CA ARG A 32 3.80 -10.73 5.57
C ARG A 32 2.95 -11.41 4.50
N TYR A 33 2.43 -10.65 3.55
CA TYR A 33 1.59 -11.22 2.49
C TYR A 33 2.40 -11.93 1.42
N ARG A 34 3.63 -11.48 1.14
CA ARG A 34 4.53 -12.20 0.23
C ARG A 34 4.85 -13.62 0.70
N SER A 35 4.95 -13.86 2.01
CA SER A 35 5.20 -15.22 2.52
C SER A 35 3.97 -16.14 2.43
N HIS A 36 2.81 -15.61 2.03
CA HIS A 36 1.61 -16.42 1.83
C HIS A 36 1.65 -17.10 0.45
N PRO A 37 1.57 -18.44 0.38
CA PRO A 37 1.80 -19.20 -0.87
C PRO A 37 0.87 -18.88 -2.05
N ASP A 38 -0.28 -18.25 -1.78
CA ASP A 38 -1.31 -17.95 -2.79
C ASP A 38 -1.40 -16.44 -3.10
N CYS A 39 -0.57 -15.60 -2.48
CA CYS A 39 -0.62 -14.15 -2.66
C CYS A 39 0.29 -13.72 -3.82
N LYS A 40 -0.30 -13.42 -4.97
CA LYS A 40 0.40 -12.92 -6.16
C LYS A 40 0.36 -11.41 -6.26
N LYS A 41 -0.65 -10.77 -5.67
CA LYS A 41 -0.83 -9.32 -5.74
C LYS A 41 -1.33 -8.73 -4.43
N LEU A 42 -0.73 -7.62 -4.02
CA LEU A 42 -1.16 -6.79 -2.90
C LEU A 42 -1.52 -5.39 -3.42
N LEU A 43 -2.79 -5.02 -3.29
CA LEU A 43 -3.28 -3.67 -3.57
C LEU A 43 -3.44 -2.90 -2.26
N CYS A 44 -2.60 -1.90 -2.04
CA CYS A 44 -2.66 -1.00 -0.89
C CYS A 44 -3.42 0.27 -1.27
N PHE A 45 -4.66 0.41 -0.81
CA PHE A 45 -5.45 1.62 -0.99
C PHE A 45 -5.35 2.52 0.24
N VAL A 46 -4.80 3.72 0.08
CA VAL A 46 -4.65 4.72 1.14
C VAL A 46 -5.54 5.91 0.84
N TYR A 47 -6.52 6.14 1.72
CA TYR A 47 -7.36 7.33 1.67
C TYR A 47 -6.76 8.42 2.55
N ASP A 48 -6.31 9.51 1.93
CA ASP A 48 -5.72 10.66 2.60
C ASP A 48 -6.53 11.93 2.35
N PRO A 49 -7.73 12.09 2.94
CA PRO A 49 -8.61 13.24 2.68
C PRO A 49 -8.14 14.59 3.25
N ASP A 50 -7.18 14.56 4.16
CA ASP A 50 -6.71 15.75 4.88
C ASP A 50 -5.28 16.16 4.46
N GLY A 51 -4.67 15.47 3.49
CA GLY A 51 -3.36 15.80 2.97
C GLY A 51 -2.19 15.55 3.92
N TRP A 52 -2.27 14.48 4.73
CA TRP A 52 -1.18 14.09 5.63
C TRP A 52 0.04 13.52 4.88
N ILE A 53 -0.10 13.23 3.58
CA ILE A 53 0.96 12.75 2.69
C ILE A 53 1.25 13.83 1.66
N ALA A 54 2.30 14.62 1.88
CA ALA A 54 2.66 15.76 1.03
C ALA A 54 3.06 15.37 -0.41
N ASN A 55 3.71 14.21 -0.60
CA ASN A 55 4.09 13.70 -1.92
C ASN A 55 3.53 12.28 -2.13
N PRO A 56 2.23 12.14 -2.46
CA PRO A 56 1.60 10.83 -2.61
C PRO A 56 2.23 10.04 -3.75
N ARG A 57 2.59 10.69 -4.87
CA ARG A 57 3.22 10.01 -6.02
C ARG A 57 4.60 9.46 -5.68
N GLY A 58 5.41 10.23 -4.94
CA GLY A 58 6.71 9.76 -4.47
C GLY A 58 6.57 8.55 -3.57
N LEU A 59 5.68 8.60 -2.57
CA LEU A 59 5.46 7.49 -1.66
C LEU A 59 4.92 6.24 -2.38
N GLU A 60 4.05 6.40 -3.37
CA GLU A 60 3.62 5.28 -4.21
C GLU A 60 4.78 4.66 -4.98
N ASN A 61 5.63 5.46 -5.62
CA ASN A 61 6.78 4.95 -6.37
C ASN A 61 7.76 4.21 -5.46
N ASP A 62 7.99 4.73 -4.24
CA ASP A 62 8.87 4.10 -3.25
C ASP A 62 8.31 2.78 -2.73
N LEU A 63 6.98 2.68 -2.60
CA LEU A 63 6.32 1.49 -2.09
C LEU A 63 6.06 0.46 -3.19
N ASN A 64 5.71 0.86 -4.40
CA ASN A 64 5.34 -0.04 -5.49
C ASN A 64 6.46 -1.01 -5.83
N LYS A 65 6.09 -2.27 -6.07
CA LYS A 65 7.04 -3.32 -6.41
C LYS A 65 6.43 -4.28 -7.41
N SER A 66 7.18 -4.63 -8.44
CA SER A 66 6.78 -5.63 -9.42
C SER A 66 7.92 -6.63 -9.58
N GLU A 67 7.67 -7.88 -9.21
CA GLU A 67 8.57 -9.02 -9.35
C GLU A 67 7.81 -10.19 -9.98
N ASP A 68 8.50 -11.21 -10.46
CA ASP A 68 7.91 -12.31 -11.24
C ASP A 68 6.79 -13.06 -10.50
N ASP A 69 6.87 -13.14 -9.17
CA ASP A 69 5.97 -13.89 -8.31
C ASP A 69 5.01 -13.03 -7.48
N PHE A 70 5.27 -11.72 -7.37
CA PHE A 70 4.55 -10.82 -6.48
C PHE A 70 4.53 -9.38 -7.01
N GLU A 71 3.33 -8.81 -7.08
CA GLU A 71 3.11 -7.41 -7.43
C GLU A 71 2.47 -6.66 -6.25
N LYS A 72 3.10 -5.56 -5.82
CA LYS A 72 2.52 -4.60 -4.89
C LYS A 72 2.23 -3.29 -5.58
N VAL A 73 0.96 -2.90 -5.54
CA VAL A 73 0.46 -1.63 -6.07
C VAL A 73 -0.13 -0.82 -4.93
N THR A 74 0.35 0.40 -4.77
CA THR A 74 -0.12 1.37 -3.79
C THR A 74 -0.85 2.49 -4.52
N LEU A 75 -2.05 2.79 -4.06
CA LEU A 75 -2.90 3.87 -4.56
C LEU A 75 -3.28 4.78 -3.39
N ILE A 76 -2.79 6.01 -3.42
CA ILE A 76 -3.05 7.08 -2.44
C ILE A 76 -3.98 8.11 -3.07
N VAL A 77 -5.16 8.34 -2.49
CA VAL A 77 -6.16 9.28 -3.03
C VAL A 77 -6.76 10.17 -1.95
N PRO A 78 -7.18 11.41 -2.27
CA PRO A 78 -7.08 12.06 -3.59
C PRO A 78 -5.65 12.47 -3.96
N LYS A 79 -5.45 12.81 -5.23
CA LYS A 79 -4.18 13.35 -5.76
C LYS A 79 -4.23 14.87 -5.70
N GLY A 80 -3.22 15.49 -5.11
CA GLY A 80 -3.07 16.95 -5.09
C GLY A 80 -3.49 17.57 -3.76
N TYR A 81 -2.49 17.80 -2.92
CA TYR A 81 -2.50 18.74 -1.81
C TYR A 81 -1.37 19.73 -2.03
#